data_AF-A0A8S3YIJ6-F1
#
_entry.id   AF-A0A8S3YIJ6-F1
#
_cell.length_a   1.000
_cell.length_b   1.000
_cell.length_c   1.000
_cell.angle_alpha   90.00
_cell.angle_beta   90.00
_cell.angle_gamma   90.00
#
_symmetry.space_group_name_H-M   'P 1'
#
loop_
_entity.id
_entity.type
_entity.pdbx_description
1 polymer ?
#
loop_
_entity_poly.entity_id
_entity_poly.type
_entity_poly.pdbx_seq_one_letter_code
_entity_poly.pdbx_strand_id
1 'polypeptide(L)'
;YAEKRCTEEGIWFAMGNSSKPQRSEWTDYTRCLDKNSLFVSIYLGLACNIASIALLLPATGIFITYRSLRKQHRIRLHINLFVALMFSNILTVMWEMLVAHEKLTGSSTSFIFQNANACNLLAFLRLYSRSTTYVWMFCEGFYLHRLISNAFKPPKSLLFLYLIGWGFPLAYTTVYGILRLVYANEACWIKSTGHLQWILYAPNLFCLK
;
A
#
# COMPACT_ATOMS: atom_id res chain seq x y z
N TYR A 1 29.14 -4.14 4.72
CA TYR A 1 30.13 -4.28 3.63
C TYR A 1 29.83 -5.57 2.87
N ALA A 2 30.08 -5.61 1.57
CA ALA A 2 29.85 -6.81 0.74
C ALA A 2 31.16 -7.61 0.62
N GLU A 3 31.05 -8.93 0.55
CA GLU A 3 32.20 -9.83 0.42
C GLU A 3 32.19 -10.51 -0.95
N LYS A 4 33.32 -10.44 -1.68
CA LYS A 4 33.56 -11.20 -2.91
C LYS A 4 34.76 -12.12 -2.70
N ARG A 5 34.71 -13.31 -3.31
CA ARG A 5 35.81 -14.28 -3.30
C ARG A 5 36.50 -14.32 -4.66
N CYS A 6 37.82 -14.19 -4.64
CA CYS A 6 38.67 -14.44 -5.81
C CYS A 6 39.19 -15.88 -5.73
N THR A 7 39.22 -16.57 -6.86
CA THR A 7 39.83 -17.91 -6.98
C THR A 7 41.33 -17.81 -7.17
N GLU A 8 42.03 -18.93 -7.01
CA GLU A 8 43.49 -19.02 -7.24
C GLU A 8 43.88 -18.71 -8.70
N GLU A 9 42.96 -18.90 -9.64
CA GLU A 9 43.12 -18.59 -11.07
C GLU A 9 42.97 -17.09 -11.39
N GLY A 10 42.70 -16.24 -10.39
CA GLY A 10 42.50 -14.80 -10.58
C GLY A 10 41.13 -14.42 -11.15
N ILE A 11 40.19 -15.35 -11.18
CA ILE A 11 38.80 -15.10 -11.60
C ILE A 11 37.86 -15.00 -10.39
N TRP A 12 36.81 -14.18 -10.51
CA TRP A 12 35.77 -14.08 -9.48
C TRP A 12 35.03 -15.40 -9.33
N PHE A 13 34.84 -15.81 -8.07
CA PHE A 13 34.09 -17.03 -7.76
C PHE A 13 32.65 -16.91 -8.28
N ALA A 14 32.20 -17.86 -9.10
CA ALA A 14 30.85 -17.92 -9.64
C ALA A 14 30.10 -19.10 -9.01
N MET A 15 28.85 -18.87 -8.59
CA MET A 15 28.04 -19.92 -7.97
C MET A 15 27.27 -20.70 -9.06
N GLY A 16 27.59 -21.99 -9.25
CA GLY A 16 26.85 -22.85 -10.17
C GLY A 16 27.15 -24.34 -9.99
N ASN A 17 26.10 -25.18 -10.03
CA ASN A 17 26.22 -26.62 -10.23
C ASN A 17 26.47 -26.90 -11.72
N SER A 18 27.28 -27.91 -12.00
CA SER A 18 27.93 -28.25 -13.28
C SER A 18 27.03 -28.56 -14.50
N SER A 19 25.80 -28.04 -14.59
CA SER A 19 24.87 -28.36 -15.69
C SER A 19 24.15 -27.17 -16.34
N LYS A 20 24.37 -25.92 -15.90
CA LYS A 20 23.95 -24.71 -16.66
C LYS A 20 24.98 -23.58 -16.51
N PRO A 21 25.50 -23.00 -17.61
CA PRO A 21 26.49 -21.94 -17.56
C PRO A 21 25.81 -20.60 -17.25
N GLN A 22 25.31 -20.43 -16.04
CA GLN A 22 24.87 -19.11 -15.58
C GLN A 22 26.05 -18.46 -14.84
N ARG A 23 26.83 -17.65 -15.58
CA ARG A 23 27.98 -16.86 -15.09
C ARG A 23 27.54 -15.72 -14.15
N SER A 24 26.80 -16.00 -13.09
CA SER A 24 26.59 -15.02 -12.03
C SER A 24 27.75 -15.11 -11.04
N GLU A 25 28.60 -14.08 -11.02
CA GLU A 25 29.60 -13.89 -9.97
C GLU A 25 28.92 -13.91 -8.60
N TRP A 26 29.49 -14.65 -7.66
CA TRP A 26 29.00 -14.71 -6.30
C TRP A 26 29.40 -13.45 -5.53
N THR A 27 28.49 -12.92 -4.73
CA THR A 27 28.77 -11.82 -3.80
C THR A 27 27.86 -11.96 -2.59
N ASP A 28 28.43 -11.91 -1.38
CA ASP A 28 27.65 -11.91 -0.15
C ASP A 28 27.27 -10.48 0.25
N TYR A 29 25.99 -10.17 0.15
CA TYR A 29 25.39 -8.91 0.56
C TYR A 29 24.69 -9.00 1.93
N THR A 30 24.80 -10.11 2.65
CA THR A 30 24.08 -10.33 3.92
C THR A 30 24.42 -9.27 4.95
N ARG A 31 25.68 -8.81 4.99
CA ARG A 31 26.16 -7.73 5.87
C ARG A 31 25.82 -6.32 5.40
N CYS A 32 25.26 -6.15 4.19
CA CYS A 32 24.78 -4.86 3.70
C CYS A 32 23.29 -4.63 4.03
N LEU A 33 22.55 -5.71 4.31
CA LEU A 33 21.14 -5.64 4.67
C LEU A 33 21.01 -5.79 6.19
N ASP A 34 20.66 -4.70 6.87
CA ASP A 34 20.28 -4.76 8.28
C ASP A 34 18.89 -5.40 8.42
N LYS A 35 18.86 -6.73 8.38
CA LYS A 35 17.63 -7.53 8.49
C LYS A 35 16.90 -7.24 9.80
N ASN A 36 17.62 -6.98 10.90
CA ASN A 36 17.01 -6.72 12.20
C ASN A 36 16.19 -5.42 12.18
N SER A 37 16.75 -4.34 11.63
CA SER A 37 16.01 -3.08 11.47
C SER A 37 14.74 -3.23 10.60
N LEU A 38 14.81 -4.06 9.56
CA LEU A 38 13.69 -4.36 8.67
C LEU A 38 12.61 -5.18 9.39
N PHE A 39 12.99 -6.20 10.15
CA PHE A 39 12.04 -6.97 10.95
C PHE A 39 11.37 -6.10 12.02
N VAL A 40 12.13 -5.28 12.75
CA VAL A 40 11.57 -4.34 13.73
C VAL A 40 10.56 -3.41 13.07
N SER A 41 10.90 -2.86 11.89
CA SER A 41 9.98 -1.98 11.14
C SER A 41 8.68 -2.70 10.74
N ILE A 42 8.77 -3.95 10.29
CA ILE A 42 7.59 -4.76 9.93
C ILE A 42 6.74 -5.09 11.17
N TYR A 43 7.35 -5.54 12.27
CA TYR A 43 6.61 -5.86 13.49
C TYR A 43 5.92 -4.64 14.11
N LEU A 44 6.61 -3.48 14.11
CA LEU A 44 6.01 -2.22 14.55
C LEU A 44 4.84 -1.81 13.64
N GLY A 45 5.03 -1.89 12.33
CA GLY A 45 3.97 -1.64 11.35
C GLY A 45 2.76 -2.53 11.60
N LEU A 46 2.98 -3.84 11.72
CA LEU A 46 1.95 -4.84 11.97
C LEU A 46 1.18 -4.52 13.26
N ALA A 47 1.88 -4.27 14.36
CA ALA A 47 1.28 -3.96 15.65
C ALA A 47 0.43 -2.69 15.59
N CYS A 48 0.94 -1.62 14.98
CA CYS A 48 0.20 -0.36 14.82
C CYS A 48 -1.05 -0.51 13.94
N ASN A 49 -0.94 -1.24 12.82
CA ASN A 49 -2.08 -1.48 11.93
C ASN A 49 -3.16 -2.33 12.64
N ILE A 50 -2.78 -3.37 13.38
CA ILE A 50 -3.71 -4.21 14.16
C ILE A 50 -4.41 -3.39 15.25
N ALA A 51 -3.65 -2.61 16.03
CA ALA A 51 -4.21 -1.72 17.05
C ALA A 51 -5.21 -0.72 16.43
N SER A 52 -4.87 -0.15 15.27
CA SER A 52 -5.75 0.76 14.54
C SER A 52 -7.05 0.08 14.12
N ILE A 53 -6.99 -1.14 13.58
CA ILE A 53 -8.19 -1.92 13.22
C ILE A 53 -9.05 -2.20 14.45
N ALA A 54 -8.44 -2.60 15.57
CA ALA A 54 -9.14 -2.91 16.81
C ALA A 54 -9.93 -1.70 17.36
N LEU A 55 -9.45 -0.48 17.13
CA LEU A 55 -10.14 0.76 17.52
C LEU A 55 -11.19 1.21 16.48
N LEU A 56 -10.89 1.06 15.19
CA LEU A 56 -11.76 1.50 14.10
C LEU A 56 -13.01 0.64 13.95
N LEU A 57 -12.91 -0.66 14.22
CA LEU A 57 -14.02 -1.61 14.09
C LEU A 57 -15.21 -1.26 15.01
N PRO A 58 -15.04 -1.08 16.35
CA PRO A 58 -16.13 -0.67 17.21
C PRO A 58 -16.62 0.76 16.91
N ALA A 59 -15.72 1.69 16.57
CA ALA A 59 -16.09 3.06 16.22
C ALA A 59 -17.03 3.11 14.99
N THR A 60 -16.66 2.38 13.94
CA THR A 60 -17.46 2.27 12.71
C THR A 60 -18.78 1.54 13.00
N GLY A 61 -18.74 0.49 13.82
CA GLY A 61 -19.93 -0.24 14.25
C GLY A 61 -20.96 0.66 14.93
N ILE A 62 -20.53 1.50 15.89
CA ILE A 62 -21.38 2.47 16.58
C ILE A 62 -22.00 3.46 15.57
N PHE A 63 -21.20 4.11 14.72
CA PHE A 63 -21.75 5.10 13.79
C PHE A 63 -22.74 4.50 12.77
N ILE A 64 -22.57 3.23 12.43
CA ILE A 64 -23.50 2.49 11.57
C ILE A 64 -24.78 2.14 12.35
N THR A 65 -24.71 1.56 13.54
CA THR A 65 -25.91 1.09 14.27
C THR A 65 -26.85 2.23 14.69
N TYR A 66 -26.31 3.37 15.13
CA TYR A 66 -27.12 4.50 15.58
C TYR A 66 -27.70 5.29 14.39
N ARG A 67 -28.95 4.97 14.02
CA ARG A 67 -29.68 5.59 12.90
C ARG A 67 -29.78 7.12 12.99
N SER A 68 -29.85 7.68 14.20
CA SER A 68 -29.89 9.13 14.43
C SER A 68 -28.59 9.81 13.97
N LEU A 69 -27.43 9.21 14.32
CA LEU A 69 -26.11 9.73 13.96
C LEU A 69 -25.83 9.58 12.46
N ARG A 70 -26.21 8.44 11.86
CA ARG A 70 -25.99 8.16 10.44
C ARG A 70 -26.69 9.15 9.49
N LYS A 71 -27.79 9.78 9.92
CA LYS A 71 -28.51 10.77 9.11
C LYS A 71 -27.73 12.07 8.94
N GLN A 72 -26.78 12.38 9.84
CA GLN A 72 -25.96 13.57 9.73
C GLN A 72 -24.94 13.44 8.60
N HIS A 73 -24.88 14.46 7.74
CA HIS A 73 -23.99 14.48 6.58
C HIS A 73 -22.51 14.34 6.97
N ARG A 74 -22.08 14.98 8.08
CA ARG A 74 -20.71 14.88 8.61
C ARG A 74 -20.36 13.45 8.99
N ILE A 75 -21.24 12.76 9.71
CA ILE A 75 -21.03 11.38 10.16
C ILE A 75 -20.94 10.42 8.97
N ARG A 76 -21.70 10.65 7.89
CA ARG A 76 -21.56 9.85 6.66
C ARG A 76 -20.17 9.95 6.03
N LEU A 77 -19.55 11.14 6.01
CA LEU A 77 -18.17 11.27 5.50
C LEU A 77 -17.18 10.52 6.40
N HIS A 78 -17.29 10.69 7.72
CA HIS A 78 -16.43 9.97 8.67
C HIS A 78 -16.56 8.45 8.57
N ILE A 79 -17.77 7.91 8.38
CA ILE A 79 -17.96 6.47 8.17
C ILE A 79 -17.21 6.01 6.92
N ASN A 80 -17.30 6.73 5.80
CA ASN A 80 -16.55 6.34 4.58
C ASN A 80 -15.04 6.42 4.80
N LEU A 81 -14.55 7.45 5.52
CA LEU A 81 -13.14 7.56 5.87
C LEU A 81 -12.68 6.39 6.75
N PHE A 82 -13.42 6.05 7.80
CA PHE A 82 -13.07 4.93 8.69
C PHE A 82 -13.12 3.59 7.97
N VAL A 83 -14.10 3.39 7.09
CA VAL A 83 -14.16 2.19 6.25
C VAL A 83 -12.96 2.13 5.30
N ALA A 84 -12.62 3.22 4.61
CA ALA A 84 -11.45 3.27 3.72
C ALA A 84 -10.15 2.99 4.49
N LEU A 85 -9.99 3.59 5.67
CA LEU A 85 -8.86 3.38 6.56
C LEU A 85 -8.78 1.92 7.04
N MET A 86 -9.91 1.31 7.43
CA MET A 86 -9.98 -0.09 7.86
C MET A 86 -9.54 -1.03 6.74
N PHE A 87 -10.07 -0.86 5.52
CA PHE A 87 -9.62 -1.63 4.35
C PHE A 87 -8.13 -1.44 4.07
N SER A 88 -7.61 -0.21 4.18
CA SER A 88 -6.20 0.09 3.92
C SER A 88 -5.27 -0.58 4.93
N ASN A 89 -5.65 -0.59 6.21
CA ASN A 89 -4.91 -1.30 7.27
C ASN A 89 -4.95 -2.81 7.03
N ILE A 90 -6.12 -3.40 6.74
CA ILE A 90 -6.25 -4.84 6.47
C ILE A 90 -5.37 -5.25 5.27
N LEU A 91 -5.42 -4.51 4.16
CA LEU A 91 -4.60 -4.78 2.98
C LEU A 91 -3.09 -4.61 3.25
N THR A 92 -2.72 -3.69 4.13
CA THR A 92 -1.33 -3.50 4.55
C THR A 92 -0.83 -4.64 5.42
N VAL A 93 -1.64 -5.10 6.39
CA VAL A 93 -1.34 -6.29 7.21
C VAL A 93 -1.19 -7.52 6.33
N MET A 94 -2.12 -7.75 5.39
CA MET A 94 -2.01 -8.86 4.45
C MET A 94 -0.73 -8.80 3.62
N TRP A 95 -0.34 -7.62 3.14
CA TRP A 95 0.93 -7.44 2.43
C TRP A 95 2.16 -7.72 3.30
N GLU A 96 2.18 -7.21 4.53
CA GLU A 96 3.29 -7.39 5.45
C GLU A 96 3.50 -8.88 5.78
N MET A 97 2.41 -9.60 6.05
CA MET A 97 2.46 -11.03 6.39
C MET A 97 2.74 -11.93 5.19
N LEU A 98 2.08 -11.70 4.05
CA LEU A 98 2.12 -12.61 2.90
C LEU A 98 3.26 -12.31 1.92
N VAL A 99 3.80 -11.09 1.93
CA VAL A 99 4.81 -10.66 0.94
C VAL A 99 6.08 -10.19 1.62
N ALA A 100 6.00 -9.24 2.56
CA ALA A 100 7.20 -8.65 3.16
C ALA A 100 7.95 -9.63 4.06
N HIS A 101 7.24 -10.34 4.94
CA HIS A 101 7.83 -11.31 5.86
C HIS A 101 8.44 -12.52 5.14
N GLU A 102 7.71 -13.11 4.18
CA GLU A 102 8.20 -14.25 3.38
C GLU A 102 9.44 -13.91 2.55
N LYS A 103 9.49 -12.72 1.96
CA LYS A 103 10.67 -12.27 1.21
C LYS A 103 11.92 -12.15 2.08
N LEU A 104 11.79 -11.70 3.33
CA LEU A 104 12.92 -11.57 4.26
C LEU A 104 13.39 -12.92 4.81
N THR A 105 12.46 -13.85 5.04
CA THR A 105 12.76 -15.20 5.53
C THR A 105 13.19 -16.16 4.42
N GLY A 106 12.97 -15.80 3.14
CA GLY A 106 13.27 -16.65 1.99
C GLY A 106 12.33 -17.85 1.85
N SER A 107 11.25 -17.90 2.63
CA SER A 107 10.25 -18.96 2.59
C SER A 107 9.22 -18.66 1.50
N SER A 108 9.26 -19.38 0.38
CA SER A 108 8.31 -19.21 -0.74
C SER A 108 7.06 -20.09 -0.56
N THR A 109 6.48 -20.05 0.63
CA THR A 109 5.45 -21.00 1.08
C THR A 109 4.03 -20.54 0.82
N SER A 110 3.76 -19.23 0.76
CA SER A 110 2.39 -18.76 0.58
C SER A 110 1.89 -18.95 -0.86
N PHE A 111 0.60 -19.24 -0.96
CA PHE A 111 -0.13 -19.29 -2.22
C PHE A 111 -0.02 -17.98 -3.01
N ILE A 112 0.02 -16.83 -2.32
CA ILE A 112 0.14 -15.52 -2.97
C ILE A 112 1.51 -15.34 -3.62
N PHE A 113 2.59 -15.81 -2.98
CA PHE A 113 3.93 -15.74 -3.58
C PHE A 113 4.06 -16.61 -4.84
N GLN A 114 3.36 -17.75 -4.87
CA GLN A 114 3.33 -18.65 -6.03
C GLN A 114 2.45 -18.12 -7.17
N ASN A 115 1.39 -17.37 -6.85
CA ASN A 115 0.46 -16.82 -7.83
C ASN A 115 0.76 -15.34 -8.11
N ALA A 116 1.56 -15.08 -9.15
CA ALA A 116 1.94 -13.73 -9.58
C ALA A 116 0.72 -12.80 -9.75
N ASN A 117 -0.39 -13.31 -10.29
CA ASN A 117 -1.62 -12.54 -10.48
C ASN A 117 -2.27 -12.13 -9.16
N ALA A 118 -2.34 -13.04 -8.18
CA ALA A 118 -2.91 -12.75 -6.86
C ALA A 118 -2.06 -11.72 -6.11
N CYS A 119 -0.74 -11.81 -6.24
CA CYS A 119 0.20 -10.88 -5.64
C CYS A 119 0.10 -9.47 -6.24
N ASN A 120 0.02 -9.38 -7.58
CA ASN A 120 -0.22 -8.12 -8.29
C ASN A 120 -1.57 -7.48 -7.91
N LEU A 121 -2.62 -8.30 -7.79
CA LEU A 121 -3.94 -7.83 -7.36
C LEU A 121 -3.88 -7.29 -5.93
N LEU A 122 -3.22 -7.98 -5.00
CA LEU A 122 -3.04 -7.50 -3.62
C LEU A 122 -2.26 -6.18 -3.59
N ALA A 123 -1.19 -6.06 -4.39
CA ALA A 123 -0.42 -4.83 -4.52
C ALA A 123 -1.29 -3.66 -5.01
N PHE A 124 -2.09 -3.90 -6.06
CA PHE A 124 -3.02 -2.94 -6.62
C PHE A 124 -4.08 -2.50 -5.59
N LEU A 125 -4.73 -3.45 -4.93
CA LEU A 125 -5.77 -3.19 -3.94
C LEU A 125 -5.22 -2.38 -2.77
N ARG A 126 -4.04 -2.75 -2.25
CA ARG A 126 -3.38 -2.01 -1.16
C ARG A 126 -3.14 -0.55 -1.57
N LEU A 127 -2.60 -0.33 -2.76
CA LEU A 127 -2.32 1.00 -3.27
C LEU A 127 -3.60 1.82 -3.47
N TYR A 128 -4.63 1.22 -4.05
CA TYR A 128 -5.93 1.84 -4.25
C TYR A 128 -6.58 2.23 -2.92
N SER A 129 -6.56 1.34 -1.94
CA SER A 129 -7.17 1.59 -0.64
C SER A 129 -6.46 2.71 0.14
N ARG A 130 -5.12 2.73 0.10
CA ARG A 130 -4.32 3.82 0.70
C ARG A 130 -4.60 5.17 0.04
N SER A 131 -4.63 5.18 -1.29
CA SER A 131 -4.95 6.34 -2.13
C SER A 131 -6.36 6.88 -1.85
N THR A 132 -7.34 5.98 -1.75
CA THR A 132 -8.72 6.29 -1.39
C THR A 132 -8.81 6.92 0.00
N THR A 133 -8.02 6.44 0.95
CA THR A 133 -7.98 6.99 2.31
C THR A 133 -7.52 8.44 2.31
N TYR A 134 -6.47 8.79 1.55
CA TYR A 134 -6.00 10.18 1.43
C TYR A 134 -7.04 11.09 0.80
N VAL A 135 -7.73 10.64 -0.25
CA VAL A 135 -8.80 11.44 -0.87
C VAL A 135 -9.99 11.62 0.06
N TRP A 136 -10.36 10.61 0.86
CA TRP A 136 -11.42 10.76 1.86
C TRP A 136 -11.04 11.75 2.97
N MET A 137 -9.77 11.78 3.40
CA MET A 137 -9.26 12.80 4.33
C MET A 137 -9.40 14.21 3.74
N PHE A 138 -9.03 14.38 2.46
CA PHE A 138 -9.20 15.66 1.75
C PHE A 138 -10.67 16.06 1.63
N CYS A 139 -11.56 15.14 1.25
CA CYS A 139 -12.99 15.38 1.13
C CYS A 139 -13.61 15.82 2.47
N GLU A 140 -13.17 15.24 3.59
CA GLU A 140 -13.61 15.64 4.92
C GLU A 140 -13.13 17.06 5.26
N GLY A 141 -11.86 17.38 5.02
CA GLY A 141 -11.31 18.73 5.23
C GLY A 141 -11.99 19.79 4.37
N PHE A 142 -12.19 19.51 3.08
CA PHE A 142 -12.92 20.39 2.16
C PHE A 142 -14.37 20.61 2.60
N TYR A 143 -15.05 19.56 3.10
CA TYR A 143 -16.40 19.67 3.62
C TYR A 143 -16.47 20.58 4.85
N LEU A 144 -15.53 20.44 5.79
CA LEU A 144 -15.45 21.31 6.98
C LEU A 144 -15.20 22.77 6.60
N HIS A 145 -14.24 23.04 5.70
CA HIS A 145 -13.97 24.39 5.22
C HIS A 145 -15.19 25.04 4.57
N ARG A 146 -15.91 24.29 3.74
CA ARG A 146 -17.12 24.79 3.08
C ARG A 146 -18.25 25.07 4.06
N LEU A 147 -18.41 24.26 5.11
CA LEU A 147 -19.41 24.47 6.14
C LEU A 147 -19.20 25.82 6.85
N ILE A 148 -17.94 26.17 7.12
CA ILE A 148 -17.58 27.45 7.76
C ILE A 148 -17.75 28.62 6.79
N SER A 149 -17.25 28.51 5.55
CA SER A 149 -17.24 29.63 4.58
C SER A 149 -18.60 29.93 3.94
N ASN A 150 -19.45 28.91 3.73
CA ASN A 150 -20.71 29.03 3.01
C ASN A 150 -21.92 28.69 3.89
N ALA A 151 -21.93 29.12 5.15
CA ALA A 151 -23.01 28.85 6.12
C ALA A 151 -24.43 29.18 5.59
N PHE A 152 -24.55 30.05 4.58
CA PHE A 152 -25.82 30.49 3.97
C PHE A 152 -26.15 29.87 2.60
N LYS A 153 -25.30 29.02 2.01
CA LYS A 153 -25.60 28.35 0.71
C LYS A 153 -26.03 26.91 0.94
N PRO A 154 -27.19 26.46 0.40
CA PRO A 154 -27.64 25.09 0.56
C PRO A 154 -26.56 24.10 0.06
N PRO A 155 -26.40 22.94 0.72
CA PRO A 155 -25.35 21.99 0.40
C PRO A 155 -25.51 21.52 -1.05
N LYS A 156 -24.45 21.66 -1.86
CA LYS A 156 -24.38 21.01 -3.18
C LYS A 156 -24.40 19.52 -2.93
N SER A 157 -25.11 18.76 -3.76
CA SER A 157 -25.34 17.32 -3.63
C SER A 157 -24.10 16.56 -3.16
N LEU A 158 -24.29 15.68 -2.17
CA LEU A 158 -23.28 14.72 -1.69
C LEU A 158 -22.64 13.90 -2.81
N LEU A 159 -23.39 13.66 -3.89
CA LEU A 159 -22.98 12.87 -5.03
C LEU A 159 -21.60 13.27 -5.56
N PHE A 160 -21.31 14.57 -5.65
CA PHE A 160 -20.03 15.06 -6.15
C PHE A 160 -18.84 14.64 -5.28
N LEU A 161 -18.99 14.68 -3.95
CA LEU A 161 -17.95 14.24 -3.02
C LEU A 161 -17.75 12.73 -3.05
N TYR A 162 -18.81 11.95 -3.24
CA TYR A 162 -18.70 10.50 -3.41
C TYR A 162 -18.00 10.13 -4.72
N LEU A 163 -18.31 10.84 -5.82
CA LEU A 163 -17.63 10.64 -7.11
C LEU A 163 -16.15 10.96 -7.02
N ILE A 164 -15.76 12.03 -6.33
CA ILE A 164 -14.35 12.34 -6.09
C ILE A 164 -13.72 11.30 -5.15
N GLY A 165 -14.37 11.01 -4.02
CA GLY A 165 -13.85 10.13 -2.97
C GLY A 165 -13.50 8.73 -3.45
N TRP A 166 -14.31 8.14 -4.32
CA TRP A 166 -14.07 6.79 -4.86
C TRP A 166 -13.52 6.78 -6.28
N GLY A 167 -13.99 7.69 -7.13
CA GLY A 167 -13.67 7.70 -8.56
C GLY A 167 -12.30 8.29 -8.87
N PHE A 168 -11.90 9.38 -8.19
CA PHE A 168 -10.59 9.99 -8.44
C PHE A 168 -9.43 9.04 -8.07
N PRO A 169 -9.41 8.39 -6.88
CA PRO A 169 -8.44 7.34 -6.58
C PRO A 169 -8.40 6.23 -7.61
N LEU A 170 -9.57 5.75 -8.04
CA LEU A 170 -9.67 4.65 -9.00
C LEU A 170 -9.05 5.01 -10.34
N ALA A 171 -9.25 6.23 -10.83
CA ALA A 171 -8.73 6.67 -12.12
C ALA A 171 -7.20 6.62 -12.17
N TYR A 172 -6.51 7.28 -11.23
CA TYR A 172 -5.05 7.34 -11.28
C TYR A 172 -4.40 6.01 -10.84
N THR A 173 -5.01 5.25 -9.93
CA THR A 173 -4.47 3.93 -9.54
C THR A 173 -4.58 2.94 -10.69
N THR A 174 -5.67 2.96 -11.46
CA THR A 174 -5.86 2.09 -12.63
C THR A 174 -4.83 2.42 -13.72
N VAL A 175 -4.60 3.71 -14.01
CA VAL A 175 -3.56 4.13 -14.95
C VAL A 175 -2.18 3.62 -14.53
N TYR A 176 -1.82 3.80 -13.25
CA TYR A 176 -0.57 3.25 -12.72
C TYR A 176 -0.50 1.73 -12.85
N GLY A 177 -1.59 1.01 -12.51
CA GLY A 177 -1.66 -0.44 -12.60
C GLY A 177 -1.45 -0.95 -14.02
N ILE A 178 -2.09 -0.32 -15.02
CA ILE A 178 -1.92 -0.67 -16.43
C ILE A 178 -0.47 -0.45 -16.87
N LEU A 179 0.11 0.71 -16.56
CA LEU A 179 1.52 0.99 -16.86
C LEU A 179 2.45 -0.02 -16.20
N ARG A 180 2.14 -0.44 -14.97
CA ARG A 180 2.92 -1.45 -14.25
C ARG A 180 2.86 -2.81 -14.93
N LEU A 181 1.69 -3.24 -15.38
CA LEU A 181 1.49 -4.50 -16.08
C LEU A 181 2.25 -4.54 -17.42
N VAL A 182 2.27 -3.42 -18.14
CA VAL A 182 2.92 -3.36 -19.47
C VAL A 182 4.44 -3.27 -19.36
N TYR A 183 4.97 -2.43 -18.47
CA TYR A 183 6.40 -2.09 -18.46
C TYR A 183 7.23 -2.89 -17.44
N ALA A 184 6.63 -3.47 -16.40
CA ALA A 184 7.37 -4.05 -15.29
C ALA A 184 6.55 -5.07 -14.47
N ASN A 185 6.03 -6.10 -15.14
CA ASN A 185 5.29 -7.19 -14.50
C ASN A 185 6.23 -8.23 -13.86
N GLU A 186 7.12 -7.79 -12.98
CA GLU A 186 8.09 -8.66 -12.32
C GLU A 186 7.95 -8.59 -10.79
N ALA A 187 8.16 -9.72 -10.13
CA ALA A 187 8.30 -9.85 -8.68
C ALA A 187 7.22 -9.12 -7.86
N CYS A 188 5.93 -9.36 -8.18
CA CYS A 188 4.78 -8.88 -7.40
C CYS A 188 4.76 -7.36 -7.16
N TRP A 189 5.19 -6.54 -8.13
CA TRP A 189 5.26 -5.07 -7.98
C TRP A 189 6.04 -4.59 -6.74
N ILE A 190 6.86 -5.46 -6.14
CA ILE A 190 7.65 -5.15 -4.94
C ILE A 190 8.78 -4.18 -5.28
N LYS A 191 9.30 -4.26 -6.51
CA LYS A 191 10.37 -3.37 -6.97
C LYS A 191 9.78 -1.97 -7.14
N SER A 192 10.39 -0.97 -6.49
CA SER A 192 10.09 0.43 -6.79
C SER A 192 10.62 0.76 -8.19
N THR A 193 9.77 1.28 -9.07
CA THR A 193 10.21 1.99 -10.27
C THR A 193 9.95 3.46 -10.04
N GLY A 194 10.98 4.16 -9.57
CA GLY A 194 10.88 5.54 -9.07
C GLY A 194 10.02 6.45 -9.94
N HIS A 195 10.24 6.49 -11.26
CA HIS A 195 9.49 7.37 -12.16
C HIS A 195 7.98 7.07 -12.22
N LEU A 196 7.58 5.79 -12.26
CA LEU A 196 6.16 5.43 -12.33
C LEU A 196 5.42 5.70 -11.01
N GLN A 197 6.12 5.64 -9.87
CA GLN A 197 5.49 5.86 -8.56
C GLN A 197 5.05 7.31 -8.34
N TRP A 198 5.66 8.27 -9.02
CA TRP A 198 5.26 9.69 -8.97
C TRP A 198 3.82 9.93 -9.44
N ILE A 199 3.31 9.09 -10.34
CA ILE A 199 1.91 9.14 -10.81
C ILE A 199 0.94 8.97 -9.62
N LEU A 200 1.35 8.24 -8.57
CA LEU A 200 0.59 8.03 -7.35
C LEU A 200 0.93 9.04 -6.27
N TYR A 201 2.21 9.37 -6.10
CA TYR A 201 2.64 10.27 -5.04
C TYR A 201 2.20 11.71 -5.29
N ALA A 202 2.26 12.20 -6.53
CA ALA A 202 1.85 13.56 -6.86
C ALA A 202 0.38 13.88 -6.48
N PRO A 203 -0.63 13.10 -6.90
CA PRO A 203 -2.02 13.36 -6.50
C PRO A 203 -2.24 13.16 -5.00
N ASN A 204 -1.60 12.16 -4.38
CA ASN A 204 -1.72 11.95 -2.94
C ASN A 204 -1.13 13.10 -2.12
N LEU A 205 0.02 13.64 -2.52
CA LEU A 205 0.66 14.79 -1.89
C LEU A 205 -0.17 16.07 -2.08
N PHE A 206 -0.78 16.24 -3.25
CA PHE A 206 -1.70 17.35 -3.49
C PHE A 206 -2.92 17.30 -2.56
N CYS A 207 -3.46 16.11 -2.29
CA CYS A 207 -4.57 15.92 -1.35
C CYS A 207 -4.19 16.14 0.14
N LEU A 208 -2.90 16.13 0.47
CA LEU A 208 -2.41 16.34 1.84
C LEU A 208 -2.02 17.80 2.16
N LYS A 209 -1.98 18.68 1.15
CA LYS A 209 -1.73 20.11 1.32
C LYS A 209 -3.03 20.91 1.27
#